data_AF-A0A402NQC2-F1
#
_entry.id   AF-A0A402NQC2-F1
#
_cell.length_a   1.000
_cell.length_b   1.000
_cell.length_c   1.000
_cell.angle_alpha   90.00
_cell.angle_beta   90.00
_cell.angle_gamma   90.00
#
_symmetry.space_group_name_H-M   'P 1'
#
loop_
_entity.id
_entity.type
_entity.pdbx_description
1 polymer ?
#
loop_
_entity_poly.entity_id
_entity_poly.type
_entity_poly.pdbx_seq_one_letter_code
_entity_poly.pdbx_strand_id
1 'polypeptide(L)' 'MAQSTAVIQRRSDEKRGVRPKGYKLPVETIELIATLSAQTGQPQSAIIAEAVRLYASALQK' A
#
# COMPACT_ATOMS: atom_id res chain seq x y z
N MET A 1 11.37 -16.42 25.33
CA MET A 1 11.60 -15.05 24.82
C MET A 1 10.30 -14.58 24.18
N ALA A 2 9.72 -13.48 24.64
CA ALA A 2 8.54 -12.90 23.97
C ALA A 2 8.93 -12.60 22.52
N GLN A 3 8.11 -13.03 21.56
CA GLN A 3 8.37 -12.73 20.15
C GLN A 3 8.44 -11.21 20.00
N SER A 4 9.44 -10.71 19.28
CA SER A 4 9.53 -9.28 19.04
C SER A 4 8.26 -8.81 18.31
N THR A 5 7.82 -7.59 18.61
CA THR A 5 6.63 -6.98 18.01
C THR A 5 6.65 -7.05 16.48
N ALA A 6 7.84 -6.93 15.88
CA ALA A 6 8.06 -7.09 14.45
C ALA A 6 7.68 -8.49 13.91
N VAL A 7 7.99 -9.56 14.65
CA VAL A 7 7.64 -10.94 14.26
C VAL A 7 6.14 -11.17 14.37
N ILE A 8 5.50 -10.61 15.40
CA ILE A 8 4.04 -10.70 15.59
C ILE A 8 3.33 -9.96 14.45
N GLN A 9 3.75 -8.73 14.13
CA GLN A 9 3.17 -7.94 13.06
C GLN A 9 3.32 -8.64 11.71
N ARG A 10 4.52 -9.17 11.41
CA ARG A 10 4.77 -9.91 10.18
C ARG A 10 3.85 -11.12 10.03
N ARG A 11 3.65 -11.92 11.09
CA ARG A 11 2.73 -13.07 11.05
C ARG A 11 1.28 -12.64 10.83
N SER A 12 0.88 -11.50 11.39
CA SER A 12 -0.46 -10.92 11.20
C SER A 12 -0.66 -10.47 9.75
N ASP A 13 0.33 -9.78 9.19
CA ASP A 13 0.34 -9.31 7.82
C ASP A 13 0.32 -10.49 6.84
N GLU A 14 1.13 -11.53 7.10
CA GLU A 14 1.15 -12.78 6.33
C GLU A 14 -0.23 -13.47 6.34
N LYS A 15 -0.90 -13.55 7.50
CA LYS A 15 -2.28 -14.08 7.58
C LYS A 15 -3.28 -13.27 6.76
N ARG A 16 -3.07 -11.95 6.66
CA ARG A 16 -3.89 -11.02 5.87
C ARG A 16 -3.45 -10.96 4.40
N GLY A 17 -2.41 -11.69 4.00
CA GLY A 17 -1.87 -11.69 2.64
C GLY A 17 -1.17 -10.38 2.24
N VAL A 18 -0.78 -9.55 3.20
CA VAL A 18 -0.11 -8.26 2.96
C VAL A 18 1.34 -8.31 3.42
N ARG A 19 2.20 -7.47 2.82
CA ARG A 19 3.61 -7.34 3.21
C ARG A 19 4.08 -5.90 3.03
N PRO A 20 5.00 -5.39 3.87
CA PRO A 20 5.60 -4.09 3.65
C PRO A 20 6.44 -4.10 2.37
N LYS A 21 6.31 -3.05 1.57
CA LYS A 21 7.12 -2.82 0.37
C LYS A 21 7.41 -1.33 0.25
N GLY A 22 8.69 -0.97 0.25
CA GLY A 22 9.15 0.41 0.05
C GLY A 22 9.66 0.62 -1.38
N TYR A 23 9.29 1.75 -1.97
CA TYR A 23 9.82 2.25 -3.24
C TYR A 23 10.24 3.71 -3.08
N LYS A 24 11.21 4.16 -3.87
CA LYS A 24 11.46 5.59 -4.04
C LYS A 24 10.50 6.12 -5.12
N LEU A 25 9.77 7.18 -4.79
CA LEU A 25 8.82 7.82 -5.68
C LEU A 25 9.13 9.32 -5.77
N PRO A 26 8.76 10.01 -6.86
CA PRO A 26 8.77 11.46 -6.91
C PRO A 26 7.95 12.07 -5.77
N VAL A 27 8.41 13.20 -5.22
CA VAL A 27 7.77 13.85 -4.06
C VAL A 27 6.32 14.23 -4.39
N GLU A 28 6.07 14.79 -5.57
CA GLU A 28 4.72 15.12 -6.05
C GLU A 28 3.77 13.92 -6.06
N THR A 29 4.27 12.72 -6.35
CA THR A 29 3.46 11.49 -6.36
C THR A 29 3.09 11.07 -4.95
N ILE A 30 4.02 11.22 -4.00
CA ILE A 30 3.78 10.93 -2.59
C ILE A 30 2.71 11.88 -2.02
N GLU A 31 2.82 13.18 -2.34
CA GLU A 31 1.84 14.19 -1.92
C GLU A 31 0.46 13.93 -2.53
N LEU A 32 0.41 13.53 -3.81
CA LEU A 32 -0.83 13.16 -4.47
C LEU A 32 -1.48 11.94 -3.79
N ILE A 33 -0.70 10.88 -3.50
CA ILE A 33 -1.21 9.70 -2.79
C ILE A 33 -1.77 10.08 -1.41
N ALA A 34 -1.08 10.95 -0.68
CA ALA A 34 -1.53 11.45 0.62
C ALA A 34 -2.83 12.26 0.51
N THR A 35 -2.92 13.14 -0.49
CA THR A 35 -4.10 13.97 -0.76
C THR A 35 -5.30 13.10 -1.12
N LEU A 36 -5.12 12.12 -2.00
CA LEU A 36 -6.18 11.18 -2.39
C LEU A 36 -6.66 10.37 -1.17
N SER A 37 -5.73 9.88 -0.36
CA SER A 37 -6.05 9.16 0.88
C SER A 37 -6.89 10.01 1.84
N ALA A 38 -6.54 11.30 2.00
CA ALA A 38 -7.31 12.23 2.83
C ALA A 38 -8.70 12.53 2.25
N GLN A 39 -8.83 12.65 0.93
CA GLN A 39 -10.10 12.95 0.26
C GLN A 39 -11.06 11.76 0.26
N THR A 40 -10.56 10.54 0.07
CA THR A 40 -11.41 9.33 -0.03
C THR A 40 -11.61 8.62 1.31
N GLY A 41 -10.81 8.96 2.33
CA GLY A 41 -10.76 8.25 3.60
C GLY A 41 -10.14 6.84 3.50
N GLN A 42 -9.61 6.47 2.34
CA GLN A 42 -8.96 5.17 2.13
C GLN A 42 -7.48 5.24 2.52
N PRO A 43 -6.89 4.13 3.01
CA PRO A 43 -5.46 4.09 3.28
C PRO A 43 -4.67 4.21 1.96
N GLN A 44 -3.50 4.86 2.01
CA GLN A 44 -2.62 5.04 0.85
C GLN A 44 -2.30 3.74 0.11
N SER A 45 -2.15 2.62 0.83
CA SER A 45 -1.92 1.31 0.22
C SER A 45 -3.09 0.83 -0.65
N ALA A 46 -4.34 1.15 -0.28
CA ALA A 46 -5.51 0.82 -1.08
C ALA A 46 -5.58 1.67 -2.36
N ILE A 47 -5.28 2.98 -2.26
CA ILE A 47 -5.16 3.89 -3.41
C ILE A 47 -4.14 3.37 -4.41
N ILE A 48 -2.94 3.00 -3.93
CA ILE A 48 -1.88 2.46 -4.80
C ILE A 48 -2.32 1.15 -5.44
N ALA A 49 -2.94 0.24 -4.67
CA ALA A 49 -3.40 -1.04 -5.20
C ALA A 49 -4.48 -0.86 -6.28
N GLU A 50 -5.36 0.12 -6.14
CA GLU A 50 -6.37 0.45 -7.14
C GLU A 50 -5.77 1.07 -8.40
N ALA A 51 -4.85 2.02 -8.25
CA ALA A 51 -4.14 2.61 -9.38
C ALA A 51 -3.41 1.54 -10.22
N VAL A 52 -2.76 0.57 -9.58
CA VAL A 52 -2.09 -0.54 -10.27
C VAL A 52 -3.09 -1.44 -11.00
N ARG A 53 -4.27 -1.72 -10.42
CA ARG A 53 -5.33 -2.49 -11.10
C ARG A 53 -5.86 -1.75 -12.33
N LEU A 54 -6.12 -0.45 -12.21
CA LEU A 54 -6.57 0.39 -13.32
C LEU A 54 -5.55 0.40 -14.47
N TYR A 55 -4.26 0.55 -14.13
CA TYR A 55 -3.19 0.48 -15.11
C TYR A 55 -3.12 -0.89 -15.81
N ALA A 56 -3.23 -1.99 -15.06
CA ALA A 56 -3.26 -3.33 -15.64
C ALA A 56 -4.46 -3.54 -16.59
N SER A 57 -5.65 -3.08 -16.21
CA SER A 57 -6.85 -3.15 -17.05
C SER A 57 -6.74 -2.29 -18.32
N ALA A 58 -6.06 -1.14 -18.25
CA ALA A 58 -5.83 -0.29 -19.43
C ALA A 58 -4.91 -0.96 -20.47
N LEU A 59 -3.96 -1.80 -20.03
CA LEU A 59 -3.04 -2.53 -20.90
C LEU A 59 -3.62 -3.80 -21.53
N GLN A 60 -4.76 -4.30 -21.04
CA GLN A 60 -5.43 -5.50 -21.58
C GLN A 60 -6.46 -5.18 -22.67
N LYS A 61 -6.59 -3.90 -23.05
CA LYS A 61 -7.37 -3.45 -24.21
C LYS A 61 -6.47 -3.35 -25.44
#